data_AF-A0A4R6TIP7-F1
#
_entry.id   AF-A0A4R6TIP7-F1
#
_cell.length_a   1.000
_cell.length_b   1.000
_cell.length_c   1.000
_cell.angle_alpha   90.00
_cell.angle_beta   90.00
_cell.angle_gamma   90.00
#
_symmetry.space_group_name_H-M   'P 1'
#
loop_
_entity.id
_entity.type
_entity.pdbx_description
1 polymer ?
#
loop_
_entity_poly.entity_id
_entity_poly.type
_entity_poly.pdbx_seq_one_letter_code
_entity_poly.pdbx_strand_id
1 'polypeptide(L)'
;MKKVIGLIAMLALFINCGGSDNEVILPEEKDTVIAVNDSFQADENTATVLPSFLENDTYTSGSVKVTFETSSARNGTIVESNNMFTYTPAQGFVGTDTFKYTICSTITPSSCSTATVVITVKALATGNTGNFNIPSEISEYYKDIDFTLTGSSLKEELATTIISTHTTTLSYTPGVWDVLKQSDLDLTDNSKVVLIYGYDDNDGNYVTDRTRDKNANGGTAGTQWNREHVYAKSLGTPDLGTSGPGADAHHLRPCDITFNSQRGNKLFATGSGKAGDVSGNWYPGDEWKGDVARMMMYMYVRYGNQCLPKNVAVGSVATSDSNMVTLLLQWNAEDPVSDLEMQRNNVVANAQGNRNPFIDNPYLATVIWSGSEAENTWK
;
A
#
# COMPACT_ATOMS: atom_id res chain seq x y z
N MET A 1 -4.73 -77.89 73.30
CA MET A 1 -4.19 -77.36 74.58
C MET A 1 -4.78 -75.96 74.77
N LYS A 2 -5.84 -75.79 75.57
CA LYS A 2 -5.82 -75.18 76.94
C LYS A 2 -4.91 -73.94 76.99
N LYS A 3 -5.37 -72.70 77.21
CA LYS A 3 -6.11 -72.11 78.37
C LYS A 3 -6.83 -70.82 77.86
N VAL A 4 -8.10 -70.49 78.09
CA VAL A 4 -8.95 -70.26 79.30
C VAL A 4 -8.53 -69.02 80.14
N ILE A 5 -9.53 -68.15 80.39
CA ILE A 5 -9.70 -67.09 81.43
C ILE A 5 -9.07 -65.71 81.10
N GLY A 6 -9.76 -64.57 80.94
CA GLY A 6 -11.13 -64.13 81.22
C GLY A 6 -11.24 -63.37 82.56
N LEU A 7 -11.34 -62.03 82.55
CA LEU A 7 -11.80 -61.13 83.65
C LEU A 7 -11.64 -59.67 83.12
N ILE A 8 -12.50 -58.65 83.24
CA ILE A 8 -13.68 -58.32 84.04
C ILE A 8 -14.56 -57.36 83.22
N ALA A 9 -15.87 -57.49 83.38
CA ALA A 9 -16.92 -56.63 82.83
C ALA A 9 -17.05 -55.28 83.57
N MET A 10 -17.51 -54.24 82.85
CA MET A 10 -18.49 -53.34 83.44
C MET A 10 -19.52 -52.91 82.39
N LEU A 11 -20.77 -53.12 82.77
CA LEU A 11 -21.98 -53.02 81.98
C LEU A 11 -22.71 -51.71 82.33
N ALA A 12 -23.05 -50.97 81.28
CA ALA A 12 -24.19 -50.05 81.10
C ALA A 12 -24.47 -48.91 82.11
N LEU A 13 -24.59 -47.67 81.59
CA LEU A 13 -25.89 -47.01 81.49
C LEU A 13 -25.81 -45.77 80.57
N PHE A 14 -26.77 -45.66 79.65
CA PHE A 14 -26.95 -44.55 78.72
C PHE A 14 -27.60 -43.34 79.40
N ILE A 15 -27.04 -42.14 79.22
CA ILE A 15 -27.78 -40.87 79.31
C ILE A 15 -27.36 -40.00 78.11
N ASN A 16 -28.38 -39.53 77.41
CA ASN A 16 -28.36 -38.69 76.22
C ASN A 16 -27.88 -37.25 76.52
N CYS A 17 -27.44 -36.55 75.46
CA CYS A 17 -27.32 -35.09 75.31
C CYS A 17 -25.94 -34.41 75.54
N GLY A 18 -25.45 -33.75 74.48
CA GLY A 18 -24.79 -32.43 74.59
C GLY A 18 -23.25 -32.38 74.54
N GLY A 19 -22.62 -32.92 73.52
CA GLY A 19 -21.21 -32.63 73.20
C GLY A 19 -21.12 -32.08 71.78
N SER A 20 -20.79 -30.79 71.64
CA SER A 20 -20.58 -30.15 70.35
C SER A 20 -19.39 -30.80 69.64
N ASP A 21 -19.68 -31.62 68.63
CA ASP A 21 -18.72 -31.93 67.59
C ASP A 21 -18.32 -30.60 66.96
N ASN A 22 -17.18 -30.04 67.39
CA ASN A 22 -16.50 -29.01 66.62
C ASN A 22 -15.95 -29.73 65.39
N GLU A 23 -16.85 -29.95 64.43
CA GLU A 23 -16.53 -30.22 63.06
C GLU A 23 -15.58 -29.10 62.63
N VAL A 24 -14.33 -29.46 62.36
CA VAL A 24 -13.38 -28.53 61.77
C VAL A 24 -13.90 -28.28 60.36
N ILE A 25 -14.77 -27.28 60.21
CA ILE A 25 -15.18 -26.75 58.91
C ILE A 25 -13.91 -26.12 58.33
N LEU A 26 -13.19 -26.88 57.50
CA LEU A 26 -12.19 -26.30 56.62
C LEU A 26 -12.90 -25.19 55.85
N PRO A 27 -12.35 -23.95 55.79
CA PRO A 27 -12.99 -22.88 55.05
C PRO A 27 -13.22 -23.38 53.62
N GLU A 28 -14.49 -23.43 53.21
CA GLU A 28 -14.86 -23.76 51.85
C GLU A 28 -14.05 -22.85 50.92
N GLU A 29 -13.22 -23.44 50.04
CA GLU A 29 -12.45 -22.63 49.10
C GLU A 29 -13.44 -21.79 48.31
N LYS A 30 -13.28 -20.46 48.43
CA LYS A 30 -14.19 -19.53 47.77
C LYS A 30 -14.12 -19.78 46.27
N ASP A 31 -15.24 -20.17 45.71
CA ASP A 31 -15.41 -20.35 44.28
C ASP A 31 -15.33 -18.97 43.57
N THR A 32 -14.27 -18.78 42.81
CA THR A 32 -13.90 -17.52 42.16
C THR A 32 -13.77 -17.75 40.67
N VAL A 33 -14.40 -16.86 39.91
CA VAL A 33 -14.25 -16.78 38.46
C VAL A 33 -13.64 -15.42 38.13
N ILE A 34 -12.57 -15.42 37.35
CA ILE A 34 -11.90 -14.22 36.88
C ILE A 34 -11.79 -14.33 35.37
N ALA A 35 -12.56 -13.50 34.68
CA ALA A 35 -12.49 -13.33 33.23
C ALA A 35 -11.54 -12.17 32.89
N VAL A 36 -10.66 -12.34 31.92
CA VAL A 36 -9.64 -11.37 31.51
C VAL A 36 -9.90 -10.92 30.08
N ASN A 37 -9.65 -9.65 29.77
CA ASN A 37 -9.86 -9.14 28.41
C ASN A 37 -8.89 -9.77 27.40
N ASP A 38 -9.37 -9.94 26.17
CA ASP A 38 -8.63 -10.59 25.08
C ASP A 38 -8.43 -9.66 23.90
N SER A 39 -7.40 -9.93 23.11
CA SER A 39 -7.11 -9.20 21.89
C SER A 39 -6.71 -10.12 20.75
N PHE A 40 -7.34 -9.96 19.59
CA PHE A 40 -7.06 -10.72 18.38
C PHE A 40 -6.94 -9.83 17.14
N GLN A 41 -6.51 -10.42 16.04
CA GLN A 41 -6.46 -9.79 14.72
C GLN A 41 -7.24 -10.63 13.72
N ALA A 42 -7.88 -9.97 12.76
CA ALA A 42 -8.58 -10.60 11.65
C ALA A 42 -8.37 -9.76 10.39
N ASP A 43 -8.66 -10.34 9.23
CA ASP A 43 -8.60 -9.65 7.95
C ASP A 43 -10.02 -9.29 7.48
N GLU A 44 -10.14 -8.14 6.81
CA GLU A 44 -11.40 -7.64 6.24
C GLU A 44 -12.08 -8.71 5.38
N ASN A 45 -13.42 -8.74 5.35
CA ASN A 45 -14.20 -9.65 4.48
C ASN A 45 -13.86 -11.16 4.60
N THR A 46 -13.10 -11.57 5.61
CA THR A 46 -12.58 -12.93 5.75
C THR A 46 -13.02 -13.54 7.07
N ALA A 47 -13.51 -14.77 7.03
CA ALA A 47 -13.76 -15.54 8.24
C ALA A 47 -12.43 -16.04 8.81
N THR A 48 -12.03 -15.54 9.98
CA THR A 48 -10.79 -15.91 10.66
C THR A 48 -11.07 -16.83 11.83
N VAL A 49 -10.37 -17.96 11.88
CA VAL A 49 -10.43 -18.90 13.01
C VAL A 49 -9.37 -18.50 14.04
N LEU A 50 -9.79 -18.26 15.28
CA LEU A 50 -8.99 -17.69 16.36
C LEU A 50 -8.92 -18.62 17.58
N PRO A 51 -7.85 -18.52 18.41
CA PRO A 51 -7.73 -19.25 19.67
C PRO A 51 -8.87 -18.95 20.64
N SER A 52 -9.04 -19.76 21.68
CA SER A 52 -10.09 -19.53 22.68
C SER A 52 -9.88 -18.19 23.40
N PHE A 53 -10.96 -17.42 23.58
CA PHE A 53 -10.96 -16.26 24.47
C PHE A 53 -11.04 -16.66 25.96
N LEU A 54 -10.83 -17.93 26.29
CA LEU A 54 -10.82 -18.46 27.66
C LEU A 54 -9.40 -18.83 28.16
N GLU A 55 -8.36 -18.65 27.33
CA GLU A 55 -7.01 -19.16 27.64
C GLU A 55 -6.34 -18.45 28.82
N ASN A 56 -6.68 -17.19 29.07
CA ASN A 56 -6.12 -16.34 30.14
C ASN A 56 -7.03 -16.25 31.38
N ASP A 57 -8.14 -17.00 31.40
CA ASP A 57 -9.11 -16.98 32.48
C ASP A 57 -8.75 -17.94 33.60
N THR A 58 -9.23 -17.64 34.81
CA THR A 58 -9.04 -18.53 35.96
C THR A 58 -10.36 -18.79 36.69
N TYR A 59 -10.58 -20.04 37.06
CA TYR A 59 -11.75 -20.47 37.82
C TYR A 59 -11.40 -21.65 38.72
N THR A 60 -11.86 -21.61 39.98
CA THR A 60 -11.52 -22.61 41.01
C THR A 60 -12.28 -23.92 40.85
N SER A 61 -13.45 -23.92 40.19
CA SER A 61 -14.24 -25.13 39.91
C SER A 61 -14.02 -25.68 38.50
N GLY A 62 -13.80 -26.99 38.35
CA GLY A 62 -13.51 -27.64 37.06
C GLY A 62 -14.62 -27.64 36.00
N SER A 63 -15.76 -26.97 36.22
CA SER A 63 -16.82 -26.79 35.22
C SER A 63 -17.39 -25.38 35.32
N VAL A 64 -17.50 -24.71 34.17
CA VAL A 64 -18.03 -23.34 34.05
C VAL A 64 -19.07 -23.26 32.94
N LYS A 65 -20.01 -22.33 33.06
CA LYS A 65 -20.95 -21.96 32.00
C LYS A 65 -20.45 -20.68 31.34
N VAL A 66 -20.28 -20.73 30.02
CA VAL A 66 -19.85 -19.58 29.20
C VAL A 66 -21.02 -19.09 28.34
N THR A 67 -21.22 -17.78 28.31
CA THR A 67 -22.16 -17.11 27.39
C THR A 67 -21.46 -15.95 26.70
N PHE A 68 -21.67 -15.79 25.39
CA PHE A 68 -21.02 -14.75 24.58
C PHE A 68 -22.00 -14.13 23.58
N GLU A 69 -21.65 -12.94 23.08
CA GLU A 69 -22.40 -12.27 22.01
C GLU A 69 -22.07 -12.92 20.64
N THR A 70 -23.09 -13.31 19.89
CA THR A 70 -22.93 -13.92 18.54
C THR A 70 -22.78 -12.89 17.43
N SER A 71 -22.97 -11.60 17.75
CA SER A 71 -22.69 -10.48 16.87
C SER A 71 -21.94 -9.39 17.62
N SER A 72 -20.93 -8.82 16.99
CA SER A 72 -20.07 -7.78 17.58
C SER A 72 -20.66 -6.38 17.45
N ALA A 73 -20.01 -5.40 18.10
CA ALA A 73 -20.41 -4.00 18.08
C ALA A 73 -20.43 -3.36 16.67
N ARG A 74 -19.71 -3.94 15.70
CA ARG A 74 -19.70 -3.48 14.29
C ARG A 74 -20.36 -4.47 13.32
N ASN A 75 -21.25 -5.33 13.81
CA ASN A 75 -22.02 -6.30 13.02
C ASN A 75 -21.19 -7.43 12.39
N GLY A 76 -20.02 -7.75 12.94
CA GLY A 76 -19.37 -9.03 12.68
C GLY A 76 -20.13 -10.21 13.31
N THR A 77 -19.83 -11.42 12.86
CA THR A 77 -20.43 -12.67 13.37
C THR A 77 -19.40 -13.51 14.11
N ILE A 78 -19.83 -14.12 15.23
CA ILE A 78 -18.99 -14.97 16.10
C ILE A 78 -19.61 -16.37 16.18
N VAL A 79 -18.81 -17.40 15.88
CA VAL A 79 -19.21 -18.82 15.98
C VAL A 79 -18.14 -19.58 16.76
N GLU A 80 -18.51 -20.14 17.92
CA GLU A 80 -17.61 -20.98 18.74
C GLU A 80 -17.68 -22.44 18.27
N SER A 81 -16.52 -23.11 18.21
CA SER A 81 -16.41 -24.53 17.83
C SER A 81 -15.08 -25.11 18.29
N ASN A 82 -15.12 -26.28 18.93
CA ASN A 82 -13.94 -27.05 19.35
C ASN A 82 -12.91 -26.22 20.15
N ASN A 83 -13.36 -25.42 21.13
CA ASN A 83 -12.50 -24.60 21.98
C ASN A 83 -11.70 -23.52 21.21
N MET A 84 -12.26 -23.08 20.08
CA MET A 84 -11.79 -21.98 19.23
C MET A 84 -13.03 -21.20 18.79
N PHE A 85 -12.83 -20.02 18.19
CA PHE A 85 -13.95 -19.29 17.60
C PHE A 85 -13.61 -18.74 16.23
N THR A 86 -14.61 -18.71 15.35
CA THR A 86 -14.54 -18.05 14.07
C THR A 86 -15.18 -16.69 14.19
N TYR A 87 -14.45 -15.66 13.78
CA TYR A 87 -14.97 -14.30 13.63
C TYR A 87 -15.01 -13.93 12.15
N THR A 88 -16.14 -13.36 11.69
CA THR A 88 -16.27 -12.81 10.34
C THR A 88 -16.66 -11.34 10.46
N PRO A 89 -15.82 -10.38 10.02
CA PRO A 89 -16.15 -8.95 10.04
C PRO A 89 -17.40 -8.63 9.19
N ALA A 90 -18.02 -7.48 9.46
CA ALA A 90 -18.98 -6.91 8.51
C ALA A 90 -18.27 -6.59 7.18
N GLN A 91 -19.00 -6.70 6.06
CA GLN A 91 -18.45 -6.44 4.74
C GLN A 91 -17.91 -4.99 4.66
N GLY A 92 -16.66 -4.84 4.19
CA GLY A 92 -16.00 -3.53 4.06
C GLY A 92 -15.39 -2.97 5.35
N PHE A 93 -15.50 -3.68 6.49
CA PHE A 93 -15.13 -3.12 7.79
C PHE A 93 -13.64 -3.28 8.10
N VAL A 94 -12.96 -2.15 8.31
CA VAL A 94 -11.57 -2.06 8.80
C VAL A 94 -11.55 -1.22 10.07
N GLY A 95 -10.74 -1.65 11.05
CA GLY A 95 -10.61 -0.97 12.34
C GLY A 95 -10.92 -1.89 13.52
N THR A 96 -11.20 -1.29 14.68
CA THR A 96 -11.43 -2.04 15.92
C THR A 96 -12.89 -2.43 16.09
N ASP A 97 -13.13 -3.70 16.37
CA ASP A 97 -14.42 -4.26 16.76
C ASP A 97 -14.32 -4.96 18.13
N THR A 98 -15.46 -5.15 18.80
CA THR A 98 -15.52 -5.73 20.15
C THR A 98 -16.77 -6.57 20.36
N PHE A 99 -16.65 -7.61 21.19
CA PHE A 99 -17.78 -8.33 21.76
C PHE A 99 -17.49 -8.75 23.22
N LYS A 100 -18.51 -9.12 23.99
CA LYS A 100 -18.38 -9.54 25.39
C LYS A 100 -18.69 -11.02 25.59
N TYR A 101 -18.06 -11.61 26.61
CA TYR A 101 -18.41 -12.91 27.15
C TYR A 101 -18.48 -12.88 28.68
N THR A 102 -19.21 -13.84 29.24
CA THR A 102 -19.37 -14.02 30.69
C THR A 102 -19.15 -15.48 31.05
N ILE A 103 -18.31 -15.70 32.05
CA ILE A 103 -18.09 -17.00 32.67
C ILE A 103 -18.82 -17.01 34.00
N CYS A 104 -19.57 -18.07 34.29
CA CYS A 104 -20.20 -18.30 35.58
C CYS A 104 -19.83 -19.69 36.11
N SER A 105 -19.59 -19.81 37.42
CA SER A 105 -19.42 -21.12 38.04
C SER A 105 -20.71 -21.95 37.96
N THR A 106 -20.56 -23.26 37.75
CA THR A 106 -21.70 -24.20 37.82
C THR A 106 -22.04 -24.61 39.26
N ILE A 107 -21.12 -24.39 40.21
CA ILE A 107 -21.30 -24.72 41.63
C ILE A 107 -21.87 -23.51 42.38
N THR A 108 -21.35 -22.31 42.08
CA THR A 108 -21.79 -21.04 42.67
C THR A 108 -22.25 -20.08 41.56
N PRO A 109 -23.51 -20.17 41.08
CA PRO A 109 -23.98 -19.39 39.92
C PRO A 109 -23.94 -17.87 40.09
N SER A 110 -23.76 -17.36 41.30
CA SER A 110 -23.54 -15.92 41.57
C SER A 110 -22.08 -15.49 41.36
N SER A 111 -21.14 -16.42 41.26
CA SER A 111 -19.75 -16.18 40.93
C SER A 111 -19.61 -16.12 39.41
N CYS A 112 -19.76 -14.92 38.85
CA CYS A 112 -19.63 -14.65 37.43
C CYS A 112 -18.66 -13.50 37.18
N SER A 113 -17.94 -13.57 36.06
CA SER A 113 -17.08 -12.49 35.57
C SER A 113 -17.29 -12.27 34.08
N THR A 114 -17.28 -11.00 33.66
CA THR A 114 -17.47 -10.57 32.28
C THR A 114 -16.19 -9.91 31.77
N ALA A 115 -15.79 -10.22 30.55
CA ALA A 115 -14.65 -9.60 29.88
C ALA A 115 -15.02 -9.18 28.44
N THR A 116 -14.13 -8.38 27.84
CA THR A 116 -14.26 -7.86 26.48
C THR A 116 -13.17 -8.44 25.59
N VAL A 117 -13.59 -8.95 24.45
CA VAL A 117 -12.71 -9.33 23.34
C VAL A 117 -12.60 -8.17 22.38
N VAL A 118 -11.38 -7.76 22.06
CA VAL A 118 -11.06 -6.72 21.08
C VAL A 118 -10.48 -7.37 19.82
N ILE A 119 -11.05 -7.07 18.66
CA ILE A 119 -10.56 -7.56 17.37
C ILE A 119 -10.12 -6.37 16.53
N THR A 120 -8.84 -6.37 16.12
CA THR A 120 -8.35 -5.40 15.13
C THR A 120 -8.49 -6.01 13.75
N VAL A 121 -9.43 -5.48 12.95
CA VAL A 121 -9.63 -5.88 11.56
C VAL A 121 -8.72 -5.06 10.66
N LYS A 122 -7.80 -5.74 9.98
CA LYS A 122 -6.91 -5.16 8.99
C LYS A 122 -7.55 -5.24 7.61
N ALA A 123 -7.30 -4.25 6.76
CA ALA A 123 -7.71 -4.31 5.35
C ALA A 123 -7.10 -5.57 4.70
N LEU A 124 -7.87 -6.23 3.83
CA LEU A 124 -7.28 -7.31 3.02
C LEU A 124 -6.24 -6.73 2.08
N ALA A 125 -5.07 -7.37 2.01
CA ALA A 125 -4.16 -7.18 0.90
C ALA A 125 -4.83 -7.68 -0.38
N THR A 126 -5.39 -6.76 -1.14
CA THR A 126 -5.93 -7.02 -2.48
C THR A 126 -4.77 -7.29 -3.44
N GLY A 127 -4.50 -8.59 -3.73
CA GLY A 127 -3.56 -9.06 -4.76
C GLY A 127 -2.20 -9.58 -4.23
N ASN A 128 -2.03 -10.91 -4.21
CA ASN A 128 -0.78 -11.68 -3.95
C ASN A 128 0.41 -11.22 -4.83
N THR A 129 1.70 -11.46 -4.55
CA THR A 129 2.48 -12.09 -3.47
C THR A 129 3.87 -11.47 -3.62
N GLY A 130 4.46 -10.93 -2.57
CA GLY A 130 5.71 -10.17 -2.55
C GLY A 130 5.69 -9.27 -1.32
N ASN A 131 6.82 -8.69 -0.90
CA ASN A 131 6.84 -7.71 0.21
C ASN A 131 6.21 -6.36 -0.22
N PHE A 132 5.05 -6.40 -0.89
CA PHE A 132 4.36 -5.25 -1.46
C PHE A 132 2.95 -5.15 -0.88
N ASN A 133 2.73 -4.14 -0.06
CA ASN A 133 1.43 -3.70 0.44
C ASN A 133 0.85 -2.66 -0.52
N ILE A 134 0.21 -3.14 -1.59
CA ILE A 134 -0.36 -2.28 -2.64
C ILE A 134 -1.53 -1.46 -2.04
N PRO A 135 -1.56 -0.12 -2.23
CA PRO A 135 -2.67 0.71 -1.78
C PRO A 135 -4.01 0.26 -2.35
N SER A 136 -5.06 0.28 -1.52
CA SER A 136 -6.40 -0.19 -1.88
C SER A 136 -7.02 0.54 -3.07
N GLU A 137 -6.61 1.79 -3.31
CA GLU A 137 -7.10 2.63 -4.40
C GLU A 137 -6.65 2.15 -5.78
N ILE A 138 -5.54 1.40 -5.84
CA ILE A 138 -4.91 0.94 -7.09
C ILE A 138 -4.74 -0.59 -7.14
N SER A 139 -5.15 -1.30 -6.10
CA SER A 139 -4.96 -2.74 -6.01
C SER A 139 -5.71 -3.52 -7.08
N GLU A 140 -6.93 -3.08 -7.44
CA GLU A 140 -7.69 -3.67 -8.55
C GLU A 140 -6.95 -3.56 -9.89
N TYR A 141 -6.16 -2.49 -10.08
CA TYR A 141 -5.35 -2.31 -11.29
C TYR A 141 -4.18 -3.31 -11.35
N TYR A 142 -3.62 -3.68 -10.19
CA TYR A 142 -2.44 -4.55 -10.08
C TYR A 142 -2.76 -6.00 -9.71
N LYS A 143 -4.03 -6.36 -9.55
CA LYS A 143 -4.48 -7.63 -8.96
C LYS A 143 -3.97 -8.89 -9.65
N ASP A 144 -3.68 -8.81 -10.96
CA ASP A 144 -3.31 -9.96 -11.79
C ASP A 144 -1.79 -10.11 -11.92
N ILE A 145 -0.99 -9.23 -11.31
CA ILE A 145 0.48 -9.28 -11.36
C ILE A 145 1.04 -10.13 -10.23
N ASP A 146 1.92 -11.09 -10.55
CA ASP A 146 2.73 -11.80 -9.56
C ASP A 146 3.97 -10.99 -9.17
N PHE A 147 3.91 -10.32 -8.03
CA PHE A 147 5.02 -9.52 -7.50
C PHE A 147 6.14 -10.34 -6.82
N THR A 148 6.12 -11.68 -6.87
CA THR A 148 7.28 -12.51 -6.47
C THR A 148 8.31 -12.57 -7.58
N LEU A 149 7.89 -12.25 -8.81
CA LEU A 149 8.74 -12.17 -9.97
C LEU A 149 9.73 -11.00 -9.84
N THR A 150 10.87 -11.16 -10.50
CA THR A 150 11.91 -10.14 -10.59
C THR A 150 12.41 -10.06 -12.02
N GLY A 151 13.25 -9.08 -12.32
CA GLY A 151 13.90 -9.05 -13.64
C GLY A 151 12.92 -8.86 -14.80
N SER A 152 13.23 -9.49 -15.92
CA SER A 152 12.41 -9.45 -17.14
C SER A 152 11.00 -10.01 -16.95
N SER A 153 10.80 -11.00 -16.06
CA SER A 153 9.48 -11.59 -15.83
C SER A 153 8.51 -10.58 -15.21
N LEU A 154 8.93 -9.84 -14.19
CA LEU A 154 8.08 -8.77 -13.62
C LEU A 154 7.82 -7.64 -14.62
N LYS A 155 8.84 -7.29 -15.42
CA LYS A 155 8.70 -6.30 -16.49
C LYS A 155 7.65 -6.69 -17.52
N GLU A 156 7.58 -7.97 -17.90
CA GLU A 156 6.61 -8.50 -18.86
C GLU A 156 5.18 -8.49 -18.31
N GLU A 157 4.98 -8.81 -17.03
CA GLU A 157 3.68 -8.71 -16.35
C GLU A 157 3.19 -7.25 -16.27
N LEU A 158 4.08 -6.31 -15.90
CA LEU A 158 3.76 -4.88 -15.93
C LEU A 158 3.42 -4.42 -17.35
N ALA A 159 4.20 -4.81 -18.36
CA ALA A 159 3.91 -4.47 -19.75
C ALA A 159 2.52 -4.97 -20.17
N THR A 160 2.20 -6.22 -19.86
CA THR A 160 0.89 -6.82 -20.17
C THR A 160 -0.24 -6.04 -19.52
N THR A 161 -0.11 -5.70 -18.24
CA THR A 161 -1.10 -4.92 -17.48
C THR A 161 -1.28 -3.52 -18.07
N ILE A 162 -0.20 -2.78 -18.32
CA ILE A 162 -0.28 -1.42 -18.89
C ILE A 162 -0.89 -1.45 -20.30
N ILE A 163 -0.58 -2.46 -21.11
CA ILE A 163 -1.14 -2.62 -22.46
C ILE A 163 -2.64 -2.91 -22.41
N SER A 164 -3.06 -3.85 -21.57
CA SER A 164 -4.45 -4.33 -21.52
C SER A 164 -5.41 -3.32 -20.88
N THR A 165 -4.91 -2.53 -19.91
CA THR A 165 -5.71 -1.52 -19.20
C THR A 165 -5.80 -0.19 -19.94
N HIS A 166 -4.98 0.04 -20.97
CA HIS A 166 -5.07 1.24 -21.80
C HIS A 166 -6.30 1.18 -22.71
N THR A 167 -7.42 1.74 -22.25
CA THR A 167 -8.73 1.67 -22.92
C THR A 167 -9.01 2.87 -23.82
N THR A 168 -8.34 4.01 -23.61
CA THR A 168 -8.63 5.26 -24.32
C THR A 168 -7.36 5.84 -24.94
N THR A 169 -7.33 5.92 -26.27
CA THR A 169 -6.28 6.64 -27.00
C THR A 169 -6.65 8.10 -27.15
N LEU A 170 -5.85 8.98 -26.56
CA LEU A 170 -6.05 10.43 -26.67
C LEU A 170 -5.72 10.93 -28.08
N SER A 171 -6.52 11.88 -28.57
CA SER A 171 -6.12 12.69 -29.72
C SER A 171 -5.02 13.65 -29.29
N TYR A 172 -4.02 13.86 -30.15
CA TYR A 172 -2.98 14.84 -29.86
C TYR A 172 -3.55 16.25 -29.68
N THR A 173 -4.65 16.57 -30.36
CA THR A 173 -5.44 17.79 -30.10
C THR A 173 -6.92 17.46 -30.32
N PRO A 174 -7.83 17.84 -29.40
CA PRO A 174 -7.57 18.54 -28.14
C PRO A 174 -7.14 17.63 -26.97
N GLY A 175 -7.27 16.30 -27.08
CA GLY A 175 -7.22 15.36 -25.95
C GLY A 175 -6.02 15.55 -25.00
N VAL A 176 -4.80 15.54 -25.53
CA VAL A 176 -3.60 15.75 -24.68
C VAL A 176 -3.63 17.13 -24.01
N TRP A 177 -4.08 18.21 -24.68
CA TRP A 177 -4.18 19.50 -24.00
C TRP A 177 -5.12 19.45 -22.80
N ASP A 178 -6.27 18.82 -22.98
CA ASP A 178 -7.31 18.76 -21.94
C ASP A 178 -6.84 17.94 -20.73
N VAL A 179 -6.06 16.89 -20.97
CA VAL A 179 -5.44 16.09 -19.89
C VAL A 179 -4.35 16.88 -19.18
N LEU A 180 -3.41 17.50 -19.89
CA LEU A 180 -2.31 18.23 -19.26
C LEU A 180 -2.76 19.45 -18.44
N LYS A 181 -3.89 20.07 -18.81
CA LYS A 181 -4.54 21.13 -18.02
C LYS A 181 -5.10 20.65 -16.68
N GLN A 182 -5.14 19.35 -16.45
CA GLN A 182 -5.64 18.71 -15.23
C GLN A 182 -4.52 17.96 -14.50
N SER A 183 -3.69 17.20 -15.22
CA SER A 183 -2.64 16.39 -14.62
C SER A 183 -1.57 17.28 -13.98
N ASP A 184 -1.16 18.33 -14.68
CA ASP A 184 -0.03 19.17 -14.30
C ASP A 184 -0.45 20.43 -13.53
N LEU A 185 -1.66 20.48 -12.97
CA LEU A 185 -2.08 21.61 -12.14
C LEU A 185 -1.12 21.83 -10.98
N ASP A 186 -0.77 23.08 -10.73
CA ASP A 186 0.00 23.42 -9.53
C ASP A 186 -0.82 23.07 -8.29
N LEU A 187 -0.17 22.41 -7.32
CA LEU A 187 -0.81 21.89 -6.10
C LEU A 187 -1.37 23.00 -5.21
N THR A 188 -0.90 24.23 -5.38
CA THR A 188 -1.29 25.41 -4.59
C THR A 188 -2.13 26.41 -5.39
N ASP A 189 -2.07 26.37 -6.72
CA ASP A 189 -2.83 27.24 -7.62
C ASP A 189 -3.35 26.50 -8.86
N ASN A 190 -4.59 26.01 -8.76
CA ASN A 190 -5.28 25.24 -9.79
C ASN A 190 -5.64 26.07 -11.05
N SER A 191 -5.31 27.37 -11.08
CA SER A 191 -5.38 28.19 -12.30
C SER A 191 -4.15 27.99 -13.20
N LYS A 192 -3.06 27.46 -12.64
CA LYS A 192 -1.80 27.25 -13.35
C LYS A 192 -1.48 25.79 -13.53
N VAL A 193 -0.63 25.51 -14.52
CA VAL A 193 0.09 24.26 -14.66
C VAL A 193 1.57 24.46 -14.32
N VAL A 194 2.20 23.40 -13.83
CA VAL A 194 3.65 23.34 -13.60
C VAL A 194 4.34 22.95 -14.91
N LEU A 195 5.37 23.71 -15.27
CA LEU A 195 6.14 23.52 -16.50
C LEU A 195 7.36 22.65 -16.21
N ILE A 196 7.47 21.50 -16.89
CA ILE A 196 8.66 20.64 -16.73
C ILE A 196 9.93 21.42 -17.10
N TYR A 197 11.00 21.18 -16.33
CA TYR A 197 12.28 21.88 -16.34
C TYR A 197 12.27 23.29 -15.72
N GLY A 198 11.09 23.91 -15.54
CA GLY A 198 10.97 25.22 -14.90
C GLY A 198 11.34 25.18 -13.41
N TYR A 199 11.83 26.30 -12.88
CA TYR A 199 12.34 26.36 -11.49
C TYR A 199 12.30 27.75 -10.83
N ASP A 200 11.96 28.84 -11.53
CA ASP A 200 11.94 30.19 -10.94
C ASP A 200 10.88 31.07 -11.59
N ASP A 201 9.88 31.51 -10.80
CA ASP A 201 8.83 32.43 -11.25
C ASP A 201 9.13 33.91 -10.93
N ASN A 202 10.26 34.20 -10.26
CA ASN A 202 10.50 35.51 -9.61
C ASN A 202 11.69 36.30 -10.19
N ASP A 203 12.42 35.74 -11.15
CA ASP A 203 13.62 36.37 -11.73
C ASP A 203 13.31 37.21 -12.99
N GLY A 204 12.07 37.18 -13.48
CA GLY A 204 11.63 37.87 -14.69
C GLY A 204 12.06 37.17 -16.00
N ASN A 205 12.68 35.98 -15.91
CA ASN A 205 13.05 35.16 -17.05
C ASN A 205 11.97 34.10 -17.33
N TYR A 206 11.06 34.43 -18.24
CA TYR A 206 9.93 33.56 -18.58
C TYR A 206 10.32 32.16 -19.05
N VAL A 207 11.56 31.97 -19.53
CA VAL A 207 12.05 30.69 -20.06
C VAL A 207 12.14 29.66 -18.94
N THR A 208 12.45 30.13 -17.72
CA THR A 208 12.68 29.28 -16.55
C THR A 208 11.54 29.33 -15.55
N ASP A 209 10.44 30.00 -15.90
CA ASP A 209 9.18 29.98 -15.15
C ASP A 209 8.81 28.54 -14.81
N ARG A 210 8.51 28.33 -13.52
CA ARG A 210 8.02 27.06 -13.01
C ARG A 210 6.54 26.87 -13.29
N THR A 211 5.76 27.96 -13.37
CA THR A 211 4.30 27.87 -13.54
C THR A 211 3.75 28.78 -14.64
N ARG A 212 2.61 28.42 -15.23
CA ARG A 212 1.90 29.26 -16.20
C ARG A 212 0.41 29.00 -16.18
N ASP A 213 -0.41 29.99 -16.55
CA ASP A 213 -1.86 29.83 -16.67
C ASP A 213 -2.21 28.60 -17.53
N LYS A 214 -3.09 27.73 -17.02
CA LYS A 214 -3.44 26.47 -17.68
C LYS A 214 -4.08 26.65 -19.05
N ASN A 215 -4.70 27.80 -19.31
CA ASN A 215 -5.32 28.12 -20.60
C ASN A 215 -4.38 28.88 -21.54
N ALA A 216 -3.21 29.29 -21.05
CA ALA A 216 -2.16 29.87 -21.88
C ALA A 216 -1.36 28.77 -22.61
N ASN A 217 -2.04 27.85 -23.30
CA ASN A 217 -1.40 26.80 -24.10
C ASN A 217 -1.41 27.18 -25.59
N GLY A 218 -0.31 26.94 -26.31
CA GLY A 218 -0.23 27.30 -27.72
C GLY A 218 1.17 27.34 -28.29
N GLY A 219 1.50 28.44 -28.97
CA GLY A 219 2.74 28.61 -29.75
C GLY A 219 3.44 29.96 -29.55
N THR A 220 2.96 30.83 -28.66
CA THR A 220 3.56 32.14 -28.37
C THR A 220 4.54 32.08 -27.19
N ALA A 221 5.83 32.18 -27.47
CA ALA A 221 6.89 32.20 -26.45
C ALA A 221 6.67 33.28 -25.38
N GLY A 222 7.05 32.95 -24.14
CA GLY A 222 6.96 33.82 -22.96
C GLY A 222 5.59 34.15 -22.42
N THR A 223 4.53 33.77 -23.13
CA THR A 223 3.15 33.89 -22.63
C THR A 223 2.43 32.57 -22.61
N GLN A 224 2.87 31.59 -23.41
CA GLN A 224 2.22 30.29 -23.53
C GLN A 224 3.16 29.13 -23.24
N TRP A 225 2.61 28.00 -22.83
CA TRP A 225 3.30 26.73 -22.75
C TRP A 225 2.93 25.84 -23.94
N ASN A 226 3.82 24.91 -24.27
CA ASN A 226 3.54 23.84 -25.23
C ASN A 226 3.75 22.45 -24.62
N ARG A 227 3.55 21.42 -25.43
CA ARG A 227 3.79 20.03 -25.04
C ARG A 227 5.24 19.68 -25.29
N GLU A 228 5.94 19.36 -24.22
CA GLU A 228 7.21 18.67 -24.26
C GLU A 228 6.98 17.17 -24.42
N HIS A 229 7.64 16.58 -25.43
CA HIS A 229 7.79 15.14 -25.58
C HIS A 229 9.04 14.74 -24.81
N VAL A 230 8.88 14.42 -23.53
CA VAL A 230 10.04 14.12 -22.65
C VAL A 230 10.86 12.97 -23.22
N TYR A 231 10.18 11.94 -23.74
CA TYR A 231 10.79 11.05 -24.73
C TYR A 231 10.67 11.73 -26.10
N ALA A 232 11.76 12.32 -26.61
CA ALA A 232 11.71 13.08 -27.85
C ALA A 232 11.27 12.17 -29.02
N LYS A 233 10.29 12.62 -29.81
CA LYS A 233 9.68 11.82 -30.88
C LYS A 233 10.69 11.19 -31.84
N SER A 234 11.71 11.95 -32.22
CA SER A 234 12.75 11.57 -33.17
C SER A 234 13.75 10.54 -32.64
N LEU A 235 13.73 10.26 -31.33
CA LEU A 235 14.54 9.20 -30.70
C LEU A 235 13.78 7.87 -30.60
N GLY A 236 12.51 7.86 -31.04
CA GLY A 236 11.71 6.65 -31.17
C GLY A 236 12.03 5.93 -32.47
N THR A 237 11.95 4.59 -32.46
CA THR A 237 12.16 3.78 -33.67
C THR A 237 10.98 2.81 -33.88
N PRO A 238 9.99 3.15 -34.72
CA PRO A 238 9.87 4.37 -35.53
C PRO A 238 9.57 5.64 -34.70
N ASP A 239 9.70 6.81 -35.33
CA ASP A 239 9.34 8.10 -34.73
C ASP A 239 7.95 8.05 -34.08
N LEU A 240 7.81 8.65 -32.90
CA LEU A 240 6.59 8.51 -32.09
C LEU A 240 5.37 9.22 -32.72
N GLY A 241 5.58 10.19 -33.62
CA GLY A 241 4.52 10.93 -34.28
C GLY A 241 3.61 11.70 -33.31
N THR A 242 2.32 11.79 -33.64
CA THR A 242 1.30 12.46 -32.80
C THR A 242 0.09 11.55 -32.56
N SER A 243 0.34 10.24 -32.47
CA SER A 243 -0.65 9.21 -32.20
C SER A 243 0.03 8.05 -31.50
N GLY A 244 -0.72 7.20 -30.78
CA GLY A 244 -0.13 6.12 -30.02
C GLY A 244 0.91 6.67 -29.03
N PRO A 245 2.19 6.24 -29.09
CA PRO A 245 3.21 6.73 -28.16
C PRO A 245 3.39 8.25 -28.22
N GLY A 246 3.24 8.89 -29.39
CA GLY A 246 3.37 10.34 -29.51
C GLY A 246 2.21 11.15 -28.91
N ALA A 247 1.14 10.49 -28.48
CA ALA A 247 -0.04 11.09 -27.84
C ALA A 247 -0.30 10.54 -26.42
N ASP A 248 0.63 9.75 -25.87
CA ASP A 248 0.53 9.21 -24.51
C ASP A 248 0.88 10.30 -23.47
N ALA A 249 -0.07 10.68 -22.62
CA ALA A 249 0.07 11.75 -21.65
C ALA A 249 0.98 11.38 -20.45
N HIS A 250 1.36 10.11 -20.29
CA HIS A 250 2.33 9.72 -19.26
C HIS A 250 3.71 10.32 -19.47
N HIS A 251 4.11 10.62 -20.71
CA HIS A 251 5.42 11.23 -21.03
C HIS A 251 5.33 12.64 -21.64
N LEU A 252 4.13 13.18 -21.82
CA LEU A 252 3.90 14.53 -22.30
C LEU A 252 3.74 15.48 -21.12
N ARG A 253 4.38 16.64 -21.17
CA ARG A 253 4.34 17.64 -20.08
C ARG A 253 4.15 19.05 -20.64
N PRO A 254 3.49 19.96 -19.91
CA PRO A 254 3.61 21.40 -20.18
C PRO A 254 5.07 21.84 -20.04
N CYS A 255 5.55 22.65 -20.97
CA CYS A 255 6.88 23.27 -20.88
C CYS A 255 6.83 24.67 -21.48
N ASP A 256 7.70 25.57 -21.03
CA ASP A 256 7.90 26.83 -21.73
C ASP A 256 8.34 26.56 -23.17
N ILE A 257 7.78 27.30 -24.13
CA ILE A 257 8.01 27.08 -25.56
C ILE A 257 9.49 27.25 -25.92
N THR A 258 10.15 28.27 -25.35
CA THR A 258 11.57 28.53 -25.60
C THR A 258 12.42 27.46 -24.93
N PHE A 259 12.10 27.07 -23.69
CA PHE A 259 12.90 26.08 -22.98
C PHE A 259 12.78 24.68 -23.61
N ASN A 260 11.57 24.30 -24.03
CA ASN A 260 11.33 23.11 -24.83
C ASN A 260 12.16 23.14 -26.13
N SER A 261 12.17 24.26 -26.86
CA SER A 261 13.00 24.40 -28.06
C SER A 261 14.51 24.29 -27.76
N GLN A 262 14.98 24.74 -26.60
CA GLN A 262 16.38 24.61 -26.18
C GLN A 262 16.75 23.17 -25.82
N ARG A 263 15.82 22.42 -25.21
CA ARG A 263 15.97 20.98 -24.95
C ARG A 263 16.05 20.23 -26.27
N GLY A 264 15.12 20.48 -27.18
CA GLY A 264 15.06 19.83 -28.49
C GLY A 264 14.97 18.30 -28.38
N ASN A 265 15.93 17.58 -28.97
CA ASN A 265 16.06 16.12 -28.85
C ASN A 265 17.37 15.72 -28.14
N LYS A 266 17.95 16.60 -27.33
CA LYS A 266 19.16 16.29 -26.56
C LYS A 266 18.89 15.11 -25.64
N LEU A 267 19.90 14.25 -25.53
CA LEU A 267 19.87 13.13 -24.59
C LEU A 267 19.97 13.67 -23.17
N PHE A 268 19.34 12.98 -22.23
CA PHE A 268 19.52 13.26 -20.82
C PHE A 268 20.92 12.85 -20.37
N ALA A 269 21.58 13.68 -19.57
CA ALA A 269 22.90 13.43 -19.05
C ALA A 269 23.02 13.91 -17.61
N THR A 270 24.06 13.42 -16.92
CA THR A 270 24.33 13.79 -15.53
C THR A 270 24.58 15.30 -15.38
N GLY A 271 24.18 15.84 -14.24
CA GLY A 271 24.27 17.26 -13.88
C GLY A 271 23.79 17.46 -12.45
N SER A 272 23.70 18.72 -12.03
CA SER A 272 23.24 19.10 -10.69
C SER A 272 22.61 20.50 -10.71
N GLY A 273 21.64 20.73 -9.82
CA GLY A 273 20.97 22.01 -9.66
C GLY A 273 19.83 22.23 -10.65
N LYS A 274 19.87 23.37 -11.35
CA LYS A 274 18.80 23.83 -12.25
C LYS A 274 18.88 23.13 -13.61
N ALA A 275 17.74 23.00 -14.29
CA ALA A 275 17.66 22.40 -15.62
C ALA A 275 18.46 23.18 -16.66
N GLY A 276 19.04 22.50 -17.65
CA GLY A 276 19.71 23.15 -18.77
C GLY A 276 20.64 22.26 -19.59
N ASP A 277 21.36 22.89 -20.51
CA ASP A 277 22.37 22.23 -21.34
C ASP A 277 23.59 21.81 -20.53
N VAL A 278 24.03 20.57 -20.73
CA VAL A 278 25.26 20.02 -20.16
C VAL A 278 26.09 19.36 -21.25
N SER A 279 27.08 20.09 -21.76
CA SER A 279 27.98 19.61 -22.81
C SER A 279 27.25 19.13 -24.08
N GLY A 280 26.20 19.85 -24.50
CA GLY A 280 25.39 19.50 -25.67
C GLY A 280 24.32 18.43 -25.40
N ASN A 281 24.24 17.91 -24.18
CA ASN A 281 23.14 17.09 -23.67
C ASN A 281 22.25 17.92 -22.75
N TRP A 282 21.28 17.29 -22.10
CA TRP A 282 20.32 17.95 -21.21
C TRP A 282 20.35 17.37 -19.80
N TYR A 283 20.42 18.24 -18.81
CA TYR A 283 20.16 17.88 -17.42
C TYR A 283 18.78 18.44 -17.04
N PRO A 284 17.83 17.61 -16.59
CA PRO A 284 16.46 18.06 -16.38
C PRO A 284 16.28 18.93 -15.13
N GLY A 285 17.29 19.01 -14.25
CA GLY A 285 17.18 19.68 -12.95
C GLY A 285 16.98 18.67 -11.81
N ASP A 286 17.41 19.03 -10.60
CA ASP A 286 17.30 18.15 -9.43
C ASP A 286 15.85 17.83 -9.05
N GLU A 287 14.91 18.75 -9.31
CA GLU A 287 13.46 18.57 -9.10
C GLU A 287 12.81 17.60 -10.10
N TRP A 288 13.43 17.37 -11.26
CA TRP A 288 12.77 16.74 -12.40
C TRP A 288 13.41 15.41 -12.82
N LYS A 289 14.52 15.02 -12.20
CA LYS A 289 15.32 13.90 -12.68
C LYS A 289 14.62 12.56 -12.44
N GLY A 290 13.89 12.42 -11.33
CA GLY A 290 13.03 11.29 -11.01
C GLY A 290 11.83 11.20 -11.96
N ASP A 291 11.13 12.32 -12.17
CA ASP A 291 10.04 12.44 -13.15
C ASP A 291 10.46 11.92 -14.54
N VAL A 292 11.59 12.43 -15.05
CA VAL A 292 12.14 12.04 -16.35
C VAL A 292 12.45 10.54 -16.35
N ALA A 293 13.13 10.04 -15.32
CA ALA A 293 13.48 8.63 -15.21
C ALA A 293 12.24 7.72 -15.28
N ARG A 294 11.21 8.00 -14.48
CA ARG A 294 9.97 7.20 -14.41
C ARG A 294 9.17 7.28 -15.71
N MET A 295 9.16 8.42 -16.40
CA MET A 295 8.56 8.54 -17.73
C MET A 295 9.29 7.68 -18.76
N MET A 296 10.64 7.65 -18.75
CA MET A 296 11.40 6.84 -19.72
C MET A 296 11.22 5.34 -19.46
N MET A 297 11.20 4.91 -18.19
CA MET A 297 10.93 3.51 -17.81
C MET A 297 9.53 3.08 -18.24
N TYR A 298 8.51 3.91 -18.02
CA TYR A 298 7.15 3.64 -18.50
C TYR A 298 7.09 3.49 -20.02
N MET A 299 7.65 4.44 -20.77
CA MET A 299 7.63 4.38 -22.23
C MET A 299 8.30 3.10 -22.74
N TYR A 300 9.39 2.67 -22.09
CA TYR A 300 10.05 1.43 -22.44
C TYR A 300 9.21 0.19 -22.15
N VAL A 301 8.60 0.11 -20.97
CA VAL A 301 7.73 -1.03 -20.62
C VAL A 301 6.49 -1.08 -21.51
N ARG A 302 5.91 0.07 -21.84
CA ARG A 302 4.69 0.15 -22.65
C ARG A 302 4.90 -0.09 -24.15
N TYR A 303 5.99 0.44 -24.72
CA TYR A 303 6.22 0.48 -26.16
C TYR A 303 7.46 -0.32 -26.62
N GLY A 304 8.19 -0.95 -25.70
CA GLY A 304 9.27 -1.88 -25.99
C GLY A 304 10.35 -1.27 -26.88
N ASN A 305 10.65 -1.94 -27.99
CA ASN A 305 11.72 -1.56 -28.92
C ASN A 305 11.55 -0.17 -29.55
N GLN A 306 10.35 0.40 -29.54
CA GLN A 306 10.15 1.75 -30.05
C GLN A 306 10.71 2.82 -29.12
N CYS A 307 10.76 2.55 -27.81
CA CYS A 307 11.11 3.52 -26.78
C CYS A 307 12.25 3.02 -25.87
N LEU A 308 13.44 2.80 -26.44
CA LEU A 308 14.58 2.27 -25.68
C LEU A 308 15.25 3.37 -24.83
N PRO A 309 15.46 3.16 -23.51
CA PRO A 309 16.09 4.16 -22.64
C PRO A 309 17.50 4.58 -23.07
N LYS A 310 18.28 3.66 -23.65
CA LYS A 310 19.61 3.97 -24.21
C LYS A 310 19.60 4.94 -25.39
N ASN A 311 18.44 5.19 -26.01
CA ASN A 311 18.31 6.16 -27.08
C ASN A 311 18.05 7.57 -26.56
N VAL A 312 17.73 7.74 -25.28
CA VAL A 312 17.32 9.03 -24.69
C VAL A 312 18.21 9.50 -23.56
N ALA A 313 19.10 8.66 -23.03
CA ALA A 313 20.01 9.03 -21.94
C ALA A 313 21.44 8.56 -22.20
N VAL A 314 22.41 9.38 -21.77
CA VAL A 314 23.84 9.07 -21.81
C VAL A 314 24.24 8.36 -20.53
N GLY A 315 24.93 7.23 -20.65
CA GLY A 315 25.47 6.52 -19.51
C GLY A 315 25.76 5.06 -19.80
N SER A 316 26.24 4.36 -18.78
CA SER A 316 26.35 2.90 -18.80
C SER A 316 24.95 2.27 -18.82
N VAL A 317 24.86 1.05 -19.34
CA VAL A 317 23.62 0.25 -19.32
C VAL A 317 23.63 -0.73 -18.16
N ALA A 318 22.45 -1.09 -17.68
CA ALA A 318 22.27 -2.09 -16.63
C ALA A 318 22.76 -3.47 -17.11
N THR A 319 23.34 -4.25 -16.20
CA THR A 319 23.79 -5.62 -16.51
C THR A 319 22.64 -6.57 -16.81
N SER A 320 21.47 -6.29 -16.22
CA SER A 320 20.22 -7.04 -16.37
C SER A 320 19.48 -6.74 -17.70
N ASP A 321 19.70 -5.57 -18.28
CA ASP A 321 19.03 -5.12 -19.52
C ASP A 321 19.91 -4.11 -20.26
N SER A 322 20.47 -4.53 -21.40
CA SER A 322 21.37 -3.71 -22.22
C SER A 322 20.70 -2.50 -22.89
N ASN A 323 19.39 -2.32 -22.70
CA ASN A 323 18.67 -1.14 -23.16
C ASN A 323 18.34 -0.15 -22.04
N MET A 324 18.45 -0.56 -20.78
CA MET A 324 18.19 0.32 -19.63
C MET A 324 19.46 1.06 -19.23
N VAL A 325 19.40 2.38 -19.12
CA VAL A 325 20.55 3.22 -18.74
C VAL A 325 20.58 3.37 -17.22
N THR A 326 21.74 3.13 -16.60
CA THR A 326 21.90 3.17 -15.14
C THR A 326 21.67 4.57 -14.55
N LEU A 327 21.90 5.62 -15.34
CA LEU A 327 21.60 7.00 -14.95
C LEU A 327 20.11 7.19 -14.59
N LEU A 328 19.20 6.57 -15.33
CA LEU A 328 17.76 6.69 -15.06
C LEU A 328 17.38 5.93 -13.78
N LEU A 329 17.99 4.77 -13.54
CA LEU A 329 17.80 4.02 -12.29
C LEU A 329 18.33 4.81 -11.08
N GLN A 330 19.48 5.47 -11.24
CA GLN A 330 20.05 6.35 -10.24
C GLN A 330 19.12 7.54 -9.95
N TRP A 331 18.64 8.24 -10.96
CA TRP A 331 17.73 9.37 -10.77
C TRP A 331 16.40 8.98 -10.14
N ASN A 332 15.82 7.83 -10.51
CA ASN A 332 14.62 7.31 -9.88
C ASN A 332 14.80 7.03 -8.37
N ALA A 333 16.02 6.70 -7.93
CA ALA A 333 16.32 6.47 -6.52
C ALA A 333 16.68 7.77 -5.77
N GLU A 334 17.34 8.72 -6.43
CA GLU A 334 17.77 9.99 -5.83
C GLU A 334 16.65 11.01 -5.66
N ASP A 335 15.64 10.95 -6.53
CA ASP A 335 14.52 11.89 -6.58
C ASP A 335 13.20 11.14 -6.37
N PRO A 336 12.70 11.10 -5.11
CA PRO A 336 11.46 10.41 -4.75
C PRO A 336 10.26 10.87 -5.56
N VAL A 337 9.20 10.06 -5.57
CA VAL A 337 7.95 10.43 -6.24
C VAL A 337 7.33 11.63 -5.51
N SER A 338 7.00 12.67 -6.27
CA SER A 338 6.34 13.87 -5.74
C SER A 338 4.82 13.75 -5.72
N ASP A 339 4.16 14.58 -4.91
CA ASP A 339 2.69 14.71 -4.90
C ASP A 339 2.15 15.13 -6.28
N LEU A 340 2.91 15.95 -7.03
CA LEU A 340 2.57 16.36 -8.38
C LEU A 340 2.56 15.15 -9.31
N GLU A 341 3.56 14.28 -9.25
CA GLU A 341 3.58 13.06 -10.05
C GLU A 341 2.44 12.11 -9.70
N MET A 342 2.10 11.96 -8.41
CA MET A 342 0.97 11.14 -7.99
C MET A 342 -0.36 11.70 -8.53
N GLN A 343 -0.57 13.02 -8.43
CA GLN A 343 -1.71 13.70 -9.06
C GLN A 343 -1.75 13.41 -10.56
N ARG A 344 -0.63 13.60 -11.26
CA ARG A 344 -0.53 13.36 -12.70
C ARG A 344 -0.89 11.91 -13.05
N ASN A 345 -0.31 10.94 -12.36
CA ASN A 345 -0.51 9.53 -12.64
C ASN A 345 -2.00 9.16 -12.49
N ASN A 346 -2.66 9.67 -11.44
CA ASN A 346 -4.10 9.49 -11.24
C ASN A 346 -4.95 10.12 -12.35
N VAL A 347 -4.65 11.36 -12.74
CA VAL A 347 -5.41 12.04 -13.81
C VAL A 347 -5.21 11.37 -15.16
N VAL A 348 -3.98 11.02 -15.52
CA VAL A 348 -3.67 10.34 -16.79
C VAL A 348 -4.29 8.93 -16.80
N ALA A 349 -4.24 8.20 -15.69
CA ALA A 349 -4.90 6.90 -15.56
C ALA A 349 -6.41 6.98 -15.78
N ASN A 350 -7.08 8.00 -15.22
CA ASN A 350 -8.49 8.23 -15.48
C ASN A 350 -8.78 8.58 -16.95
N ALA A 351 -7.83 9.21 -17.66
CA ALA A 351 -7.99 9.62 -19.05
C ALA A 351 -7.68 8.51 -20.07
N GLN A 352 -6.68 7.66 -19.80
CA GLN A 352 -6.19 6.62 -20.73
C GLN A 352 -6.54 5.19 -20.29
N GLY A 353 -6.81 4.98 -19.00
CA GLY A 353 -7.11 3.69 -18.37
C GLY A 353 -5.92 3.03 -17.69
N ASN A 354 -4.70 3.37 -18.09
CA ASN A 354 -3.46 2.74 -17.60
C ASN A 354 -2.62 3.69 -16.74
N ARG A 355 -1.84 3.12 -15.81
CA ARG A 355 -0.98 3.82 -14.86
C ARG A 355 0.51 3.70 -15.23
N ASN A 356 1.32 4.65 -14.77
CA ASN A 356 2.77 4.51 -14.72
C ASN A 356 3.17 3.83 -13.39
N PRO A 357 3.56 2.53 -13.41
CA PRO A 357 3.87 1.80 -12.18
C PRO A 357 5.09 2.34 -11.45
N PHE A 358 6.01 3.01 -12.15
CA PHE A 358 7.20 3.57 -11.52
C PHE A 358 6.90 4.84 -10.73
N ILE A 359 5.77 5.50 -10.99
CA ILE A 359 5.24 6.57 -10.12
C ILE A 359 4.48 5.95 -8.94
N ASP A 360 3.68 4.91 -9.16
CA ASP A 360 2.95 4.27 -8.07
C ASP A 360 3.89 3.61 -7.05
N ASN A 361 5.00 3.01 -7.52
CA ASN A 361 6.09 2.53 -6.69
C ASN A 361 7.43 2.53 -7.44
N PRO A 362 8.34 3.48 -7.13
CA PRO A 362 9.62 3.58 -7.85
C PRO A 362 10.55 2.40 -7.57
N TYR A 363 10.35 1.65 -6.49
CA TYR A 363 11.12 0.42 -6.18
C TYR A 363 10.91 -0.70 -7.19
N LEU A 364 9.82 -0.70 -7.97
CA LEU A 364 9.64 -1.68 -9.06
C LEU A 364 10.81 -1.64 -10.06
N ALA A 365 11.42 -0.46 -10.28
CA ALA A 365 12.61 -0.34 -11.10
C ALA A 365 13.81 -1.10 -10.51
N THR A 366 13.99 -1.04 -9.18
CA THR A 366 15.04 -1.77 -8.46
C THR A 366 14.83 -3.29 -8.59
N VAL A 367 13.58 -3.76 -8.50
CA VAL A 367 13.26 -5.20 -8.63
C VAL A 367 13.47 -5.72 -10.05
N ILE A 368 13.21 -4.91 -11.07
CA ILE A 368 13.36 -5.30 -12.47
C ILE A 368 14.81 -5.20 -12.95
N TRP A 369 15.48 -4.07 -12.70
CA TRP A 369 16.77 -3.79 -13.31
C TRP A 369 17.95 -3.79 -12.35
N SER A 370 17.70 -3.97 -11.03
CA SER A 370 18.70 -3.73 -9.99
C SER A 370 19.19 -2.26 -10.01
N GLY A 371 20.34 -1.98 -9.39
CA GLY A 371 20.90 -0.62 -9.31
C GLY A 371 20.67 0.01 -7.94
N SER A 372 20.68 1.35 -7.90
CA SER A 372 20.37 2.10 -6.69
C SER A 372 18.97 1.73 -6.19
N GLU A 373 18.84 1.54 -4.88
CA GLU A 373 17.58 1.22 -4.24
C GLU A 373 16.70 2.48 -4.20
N ALA A 374 15.58 2.44 -4.93
CA ALA A 374 14.56 3.48 -4.85
C ALA A 374 13.63 3.24 -3.66
N GLU A 375 12.89 4.28 -3.28
CA GLU A 375 11.89 4.16 -2.21
C GLU A 375 10.83 3.11 -2.57
N ASN A 376 10.55 2.18 -1.64
CA ASN A 376 9.39 1.30 -1.77
C ASN A 376 8.22 1.93 -1.00
N THR A 377 7.25 2.45 -1.74
CA THR A 377 6.03 3.11 -1.22
C THR A 377 4.95 2.11 -0.82
N TRP A 378 5.13 0.83 -1.15
CA TRP A 378 4.23 -0.27 -0.82
C TRP A 378 4.90 -1.20 0.21
N LYS A 379 5.61 -0.65 1.20
CA LYS A 379 6.28 -1.46 2.25
C LYS A 379 5.32 -2.06 3.26
#